data_AF-A0AA38ZYI0-F1
#
_entry.id   AF-A0AA38ZYI0-F1
#
_cell.length_a   1.000
_cell.length_b   1.000
_cell.length_c   1.000
_cell.angle_alpha   90.00
_cell.angle_beta   90.00
_cell.angle_gamma   90.00
#
_symmetry.space_group_name_H-M   'P 1'
#
loop_
_entity.id
_entity.type
_entity.pdbx_description
1 polymer ?
#
loop_
_entity_poly.entity_id
_entity_poly.type
_entity_poly.pdbx_seq_one_letter_code
_entity_poly.pdbx_strand_id
1 'polypeptide(L)'
;MRVLQKMGFGAKWMGWMWSCISTAKFSVLVNGVSAGFFSSSKGLRQGDPLSPYLFVMGMEVLSVLIKRAVEGGFISGCNIRRGSGPAANLSHLLFADDIIVFSEAKKDHLTHLSWIFLWFEVASGLRINLAKSEIIPVGEVEEIVEMAMELGCKVGQLPSAYLGLPLGAPNKASSVWDGVEERMRGKLAFWKRQYISKGGRITLIKSTLASMPLCQLSLFRMPKILARRLEKFQRDFLWGGGNMERKAHLVNWESVCTDKEKGGLGLRKLVPLNKALLGKWVWRFTRAKDDLWKQVITAKYGREDLGWRSKKAKWGFWCRGLVGNSEGI
;
A
#
# COMPACT_ATOMS: atom_id res chain seq x y z
N MET A 1 -22.52 3.22 -15.73
CA MET A 1 -23.91 3.64 -15.41
C MET A 1 -24.73 2.60 -14.66
N ARG A 2 -24.81 1.34 -15.13
CA ARG A 2 -25.62 0.28 -14.47
C ARG A 2 -25.32 0.09 -12.97
N VAL A 3 -24.05 0.16 -12.58
CA VAL A 3 -23.62 0.06 -11.17
C VAL A 3 -24.22 1.18 -10.32
N LEU A 4 -24.15 2.44 -10.80
CA LEU A 4 -24.73 3.59 -10.10
C LEU A 4 -26.24 3.43 -9.93
N GLN A 5 -26.93 2.98 -10.98
CA GLN A 5 -28.37 2.71 -10.89
C GLN A 5 -28.68 1.65 -9.83
N LYS A 6 -27.90 0.57 -9.78
CA LYS A 6 -28.10 -0.51 -8.80
C LYS A 6 -27.78 -0.08 -7.37
N MET A 7 -26.86 0.86 -7.19
CA MET A 7 -26.54 1.50 -5.91
C MET A 7 -27.56 2.57 -5.49
N GLY A 8 -28.60 2.83 -6.30
CA GLY A 8 -29.69 3.73 -5.95
C GLY A 8 -29.43 5.21 -6.27
N PHE A 9 -28.43 5.52 -7.10
CA PHE A 9 -28.20 6.91 -7.52
C PHE A 9 -29.37 7.42 -8.39
N GLY A 10 -29.85 8.62 -8.09
CA GLY A 10 -30.96 9.24 -8.82
C GLY A 10 -30.62 9.58 -10.28
N ALA A 11 -31.65 9.62 -11.13
CA ALA A 11 -31.51 9.86 -12.58
C ALA A 11 -30.75 11.15 -12.91
N LYS A 12 -30.98 12.23 -12.14
CA LYS A 12 -30.27 13.52 -12.30
C LYS A 12 -28.76 13.37 -12.11
N TRP A 13 -28.35 12.71 -11.02
CA TRP A 13 -26.94 12.48 -10.72
C TRP A 13 -26.28 11.59 -11.78
N MET A 14 -26.98 10.53 -12.18
CA MET A 14 -26.52 9.66 -13.26
C MET A 14 -26.37 10.42 -14.58
N GLY A 15 -27.29 11.33 -14.90
CA GLY A 15 -27.18 12.21 -16.07
C GLY A 15 -25.92 13.09 -16.03
N TRP A 16 -25.60 13.66 -14.88
CA TRP A 16 -24.36 14.43 -14.69
C TRP A 16 -23.11 13.58 -14.88
N MET A 17 -23.04 12.41 -14.22
CA MET A 17 -21.90 11.50 -14.38
C MET A 17 -21.73 11.04 -15.84
N TRP A 18 -22.84 10.71 -16.51
CA TRP A 18 -22.82 10.36 -17.91
C TRP A 18 -22.31 11.49 -18.79
N SER A 19 -22.73 12.73 -18.53
CA SER A 19 -22.23 13.91 -19.25
C SER A 19 -20.72 14.08 -19.06
N CYS A 20 -20.21 13.96 -17.83
CA CYS A 20 -18.78 14.05 -17.54
C CYS A 20 -17.95 12.99 -18.29
N ILE A 21 -18.46 11.76 -18.42
CA ILE A 21 -17.73 10.65 -19.05
C ILE A 21 -17.83 10.73 -20.59
N SER A 22 -19.04 10.97 -21.12
CA SER A 22 -19.32 10.91 -22.56
C SER A 22 -18.82 12.12 -23.35
N THR A 23 -18.66 13.27 -22.71
CA THR A 23 -18.16 14.50 -23.37
C THR A 23 -16.63 14.58 -23.44
N ALA A 24 -15.92 13.67 -22.77
CA ALA A 24 -14.47 13.63 -22.77
C ALA A 24 -13.92 13.32 -24.17
N LYS A 25 -13.06 14.20 -24.68
CA LYS A 25 -12.29 14.02 -25.91
C LYS A 25 -10.80 14.01 -25.58
N PHE A 26 -10.07 13.15 -26.27
CA PHE A 26 -8.63 13.03 -26.15
C PHE A 26 -7.96 13.50 -27.44
N SER A 27 -6.72 13.96 -27.30
CA SER A 27 -5.84 14.33 -28.39
C SER A 27 -4.46 13.73 -28.14
N VAL A 28 -3.76 13.35 -29.20
CA VAL A 28 -2.39 12.88 -29.12
C VAL A 28 -1.45 14.05 -29.37
N LEU A 29 -0.43 14.20 -28.52
CA LEU A 29 0.64 15.16 -28.75
C LEU A 29 1.67 14.54 -29.69
N VAL A 30 1.73 15.02 -30.93
CA VAL A 30 2.76 14.66 -31.91
C VAL A 30 3.76 15.82 -31.98
N ASN A 31 5.00 15.57 -31.57
CA ASN A 31 6.06 16.60 -31.48
C ASN A 31 5.66 17.84 -30.64
N GLY A 32 4.88 17.63 -29.57
CA GLY A 32 4.41 18.71 -28.70
C GLY A 32 3.20 19.48 -29.23
N VAL A 33 2.68 19.14 -30.42
CA VAL A 33 1.48 19.73 -31.01
C VAL A 33 0.32 18.75 -30.90
N SER A 34 -0.83 19.24 -30.45
CA SER A 34 -2.07 18.47 -30.36
C SER A 34 -2.55 18.09 -31.77
N ALA A 35 -2.60 16.79 -32.07
CA ALA A 35 -3.01 16.26 -33.36
C ALA A 35 -4.31 15.46 -33.24
N GLY A 36 -5.39 16.03 -33.78
CA GLY A 36 -6.72 15.40 -33.87
C GLY A 36 -7.45 15.29 -32.52
N PHE A 37 -8.74 14.96 -32.60
CA PHE A 37 -9.54 14.62 -31.43
C PHE A 37 -10.28 13.31 -31.66
N PHE A 38 -10.31 12.46 -30.64
CA PHE A 38 -11.12 11.25 -30.63
C PHE A 38 -11.89 11.15 -29.32
N SER A 39 -13.06 10.52 -29.37
CA SER A 39 -13.90 10.30 -28.19
C SER A 39 -13.42 9.12 -27.34
N SER A 40 -13.68 9.19 -26.04
CA SER A 40 -13.53 8.03 -25.17
C SER A 40 -14.62 7.00 -25.44
N SER A 41 -14.26 5.77 -25.77
CA SER A 41 -15.21 4.64 -25.81
C SER A 41 -15.16 3.80 -24.54
N LYS A 42 -13.99 3.71 -23.90
CA LYS A 42 -13.71 2.92 -22.71
C LYS A 42 -12.66 3.63 -21.86
N GLY A 43 -12.76 3.46 -20.54
CA GLY A 43 -11.83 4.05 -19.60
C GLY A 43 -12.35 5.35 -18.98
N LEU A 44 -11.70 5.73 -17.90
CA LEU A 44 -11.96 6.96 -17.16
C LEU A 44 -10.74 7.86 -17.28
N ARG A 45 -10.94 9.17 -17.33
CA ARG A 45 -9.85 10.11 -17.57
C ARG A 45 -8.87 10.11 -16.38
N GLN A 46 -7.62 9.75 -16.62
CA GLN A 46 -6.59 9.90 -15.59
C GLN A 46 -6.39 11.38 -15.24
N GLY A 47 -6.37 11.69 -13.94
CA GLY A 47 -6.27 13.05 -13.41
C GLY A 47 -7.61 13.78 -13.24
N ASP A 48 -8.74 13.18 -13.65
CA ASP A 48 -10.07 13.68 -13.28
C ASP A 48 -10.40 13.31 -11.82
N PRO A 49 -10.84 14.27 -10.98
CA PRO A 49 -11.19 13.99 -9.58
C PRO A 49 -12.33 12.99 -9.38
N LEU A 50 -13.22 12.78 -10.36
CA LEU A 50 -14.33 11.81 -10.24
C LEU A 50 -13.90 10.38 -10.56
N SER A 51 -12.94 10.22 -11.46
CA SER A 51 -12.51 8.93 -12.00
C SER A 51 -12.11 7.90 -10.91
N PRO A 52 -11.37 8.25 -9.84
CA PRO A 52 -11.06 7.30 -8.77
C PRO A 52 -12.30 6.72 -8.06
N TYR A 53 -13.32 7.54 -7.82
CA TYR A 53 -14.54 7.08 -7.14
C TYR A 53 -15.39 6.18 -8.04
N LEU A 54 -15.49 6.55 -9.33
CA LEU A 54 -16.16 5.74 -10.33
C LEU A 54 -15.46 4.38 -10.52
N PHE A 55 -14.13 4.37 -10.48
CA PHE A 55 -13.34 3.14 -10.51
C PHE A 55 -13.61 2.26 -9.28
N VAL A 56 -13.58 2.82 -8.06
CA VAL A 56 -13.90 2.06 -6.84
C VAL A 56 -15.30 1.46 -6.89
N MET A 57 -16.29 2.20 -7.38
CA MET A 57 -17.65 1.66 -7.57
C MET A 57 -17.68 0.53 -8.60
N GLY A 58 -16.89 0.60 -9.67
CA GLY A 58 -16.71 -0.50 -10.62
C GLY A 58 -16.09 -1.75 -9.98
N MET A 59 -15.04 -1.55 -9.16
CA MET A 59 -14.37 -2.63 -8.43
C MET A 59 -15.23 -3.29 -7.37
N GLU A 60 -16.25 -2.61 -6.83
CA GLU A 60 -17.22 -3.22 -5.92
C GLU A 60 -17.95 -4.40 -6.58
N VAL A 61 -18.14 -4.39 -7.90
CA VAL A 61 -18.74 -5.52 -8.63
C VAL A 61 -17.87 -6.78 -8.48
N LEU A 62 -16.55 -6.64 -8.61
CA LEU A 62 -15.63 -7.76 -8.39
C LEU A 62 -15.66 -8.23 -6.93
N SER A 63 -15.69 -7.29 -5.98
CA SER A 63 -15.83 -7.63 -4.55
C SER A 63 -17.08 -8.47 -4.30
N VAL A 64 -18.22 -8.07 -4.85
CA VAL A 64 -19.49 -8.80 -4.71
C VAL A 64 -19.44 -10.18 -5.35
N LEU A 65 -18.81 -10.32 -6.53
CA LEU A 65 -18.65 -11.63 -7.19
C LEU A 65 -17.81 -12.58 -6.32
N ILE A 66 -16.70 -12.11 -5.76
CA ILE A 66 -15.86 -12.92 -4.87
C ILE A 66 -16.62 -13.28 -3.58
N LYS A 67 -17.35 -12.33 -2.97
CA LYS A 67 -18.17 -12.62 -1.77
C LYS A 67 -19.20 -13.72 -2.03
N ARG A 68 -19.92 -13.65 -3.15
CA ARG A 68 -20.90 -14.67 -3.54
C ARG A 68 -20.26 -16.03 -3.79
N ALA A 69 -19.09 -16.07 -4.40
CA ALA A 69 -18.35 -17.32 -4.59
C ALA A 69 -17.94 -17.95 -3.25
N VAL A 70 -17.59 -17.12 -2.27
CA VAL A 70 -17.28 -17.58 -0.90
C VAL A 70 -18.53 -18.05 -0.16
N GLU A 71 -19.63 -17.32 -0.25
CA GLU A 71 -20.93 -17.72 0.33
C GLU A 71 -21.45 -19.03 -0.27
N GLY A 72 -21.23 -19.24 -1.56
CA GLY A 72 -21.57 -20.48 -2.27
C GLY A 72 -20.59 -21.63 -2.06
N GLY A 73 -19.48 -21.42 -1.33
CA GLY A 73 -18.47 -22.45 -1.07
C GLY A 73 -17.55 -22.79 -2.25
N PHE A 74 -17.59 -22.02 -3.34
CA PHE A 74 -16.72 -22.20 -4.53
C PHE A 74 -15.27 -21.74 -4.28
N ILE A 75 -15.10 -20.80 -3.35
CA ILE A 75 -13.80 -20.29 -2.90
C ILE A 75 -13.84 -20.24 -1.37
N SER A 76 -12.75 -20.62 -0.70
CA SER A 76 -12.62 -20.41 0.74
C SER A 76 -11.71 -19.22 1.02
N GLY A 77 -12.20 -18.26 1.81
CA GLY A 77 -11.37 -17.18 2.31
C GLY A 77 -10.39 -17.65 3.40
N CYS A 78 -9.48 -16.77 3.79
CA CYS A 78 -8.60 -16.97 4.91
C CYS A 78 -9.36 -16.82 6.25
N ASN A 79 -9.56 -17.93 6.95
CA ASN A 79 -10.14 -17.92 8.29
C ASN A 79 -9.06 -17.71 9.36
N ILE A 80 -9.16 -16.59 10.07
CA ILE A 80 -8.29 -16.22 11.18
C ILE A 80 -9.08 -16.44 12.46
N ARG A 81 -8.66 -17.42 13.26
CA ARG A 81 -9.28 -17.73 14.54
C ARG A 81 -8.23 -18.20 15.55
N ARG A 82 -8.36 -17.75 16.80
CA ARG A 82 -7.55 -18.22 17.92
C ARG A 82 -8.45 -18.82 19.01
N GLY A 83 -8.35 -20.13 19.22
CA GLY A 83 -9.12 -20.84 20.27
C GLY A 83 -10.64 -20.75 20.05
N SER A 84 -11.38 -20.41 21.10
CA SER A 84 -12.83 -20.14 21.08
C SER A 84 -13.19 -18.68 20.81
N GLY A 85 -12.21 -17.83 20.46
CA GLY A 85 -12.44 -16.41 20.19
C GLY A 85 -13.14 -16.12 18.87
N PRO A 86 -13.47 -14.83 18.61
CA PRO A 86 -14.10 -14.40 17.37
C PRO A 86 -13.24 -14.77 16.15
N ALA A 87 -13.89 -15.26 15.10
CA ALA A 87 -13.26 -15.59 13.82
C ALA A 87 -13.40 -14.41 12.84
N ALA A 88 -12.35 -14.13 12.09
CA ALA A 88 -12.38 -13.20 10.97
C ALA A 88 -12.11 -13.98 9.69
N ASN A 89 -13.06 -13.95 8.74
CA ASN A 89 -12.86 -14.52 7.41
C ASN A 89 -12.50 -13.41 6.43
N LEU A 90 -11.33 -13.51 5.82
CA LEU A 90 -10.82 -12.55 4.85
C LEU A 90 -10.70 -13.24 3.49
N SER A 91 -11.52 -12.85 2.51
CA SER A 91 -11.46 -13.41 1.15
C SER A 91 -10.68 -12.54 0.17
N HIS A 92 -10.76 -11.22 0.30
CA HIS A 92 -10.02 -10.30 -0.58
C HIS A 92 -9.84 -8.91 0.06
N LEU A 93 -8.85 -8.17 -0.43
CA LEU A 93 -8.58 -6.77 -0.15
C LEU A 93 -8.42 -6.03 -1.48
N LEU A 94 -9.00 -4.85 -1.59
CA LEU A 94 -8.93 -4.02 -2.80
C LEU A 94 -8.36 -2.65 -2.42
N PHE A 95 -7.32 -2.23 -3.11
CA PHE A 95 -6.80 -0.87 -3.04
C PHE A 95 -6.60 -0.34 -4.45
N ALA A 96 -7.57 0.46 -4.92
CA ALA A 96 -7.64 0.82 -6.33
C ALA A 96 -7.47 -0.43 -7.20
N ASP A 97 -6.44 -0.46 -8.02
CA ASP A 97 -6.12 -1.49 -8.97
C ASP A 97 -5.33 -2.66 -8.35
N ASP A 98 -4.74 -2.47 -7.17
CA ASP A 98 -4.05 -3.53 -6.43
C ASP A 98 -5.04 -4.40 -5.63
N ILE A 99 -5.10 -5.68 -5.95
CA ILE A 99 -6.03 -6.67 -5.40
C ILE A 99 -5.24 -7.76 -4.69
N ILE A 100 -5.68 -8.12 -3.47
CA ILE A 100 -5.21 -9.32 -2.79
C ILE A 100 -6.38 -10.28 -2.65
N VAL A 101 -6.24 -11.52 -3.13
CA VAL A 101 -7.24 -12.58 -2.94
C VAL A 101 -6.66 -13.65 -2.03
N PHE A 102 -7.42 -14.04 -1.02
CA PHE A 102 -7.07 -15.11 -0.09
C PHE A 102 -7.86 -16.34 -0.48
N SER A 103 -7.16 -17.42 -0.81
CA SER A 103 -7.75 -18.72 -1.11
C SER A 103 -6.99 -19.83 -0.41
N GLU A 104 -7.71 -20.88 -0.02
CA GLU A 104 -7.06 -22.17 0.27
C GLU A 104 -6.38 -22.71 -0.98
N ALA A 105 -5.29 -23.46 -0.78
CA ALA A 105 -4.49 -24.05 -1.86
C ALA A 105 -5.19 -25.29 -2.43
N LYS A 106 -6.26 -25.04 -3.20
CA LYS A 106 -7.02 -26.05 -3.93
C LYS A 106 -7.14 -25.61 -5.37
N LYS A 107 -6.88 -26.53 -6.29
CA LYS A 107 -6.95 -26.32 -7.73
C LYS A 107 -8.32 -25.79 -8.15
N ASP A 108 -9.38 -26.45 -7.71
CA ASP A 108 -10.77 -26.06 -7.98
C ASP A 108 -11.05 -24.60 -7.60
N HIS A 109 -10.57 -24.11 -6.45
CA HIS A 109 -10.82 -22.72 -6.03
C HIS A 109 -10.17 -21.72 -6.99
N LEU A 110 -8.99 -22.04 -7.53
CA LEU A 110 -8.32 -21.20 -8.52
C LEU A 110 -9.02 -21.23 -9.87
N THR A 111 -9.58 -22.38 -10.27
CA THR A 111 -10.45 -22.47 -11.45
C THR A 111 -11.64 -21.53 -11.30
N HIS A 112 -12.35 -21.59 -10.17
CA HIS A 112 -13.50 -20.69 -9.89
C HIS A 112 -13.07 -19.22 -9.89
N LEU A 113 -11.90 -18.91 -9.33
CA LEU A 113 -11.36 -17.55 -9.34
C LEU A 113 -11.07 -17.05 -10.76
N SER A 114 -10.49 -17.91 -11.61
CA SER A 114 -10.25 -17.62 -13.03
C SER A 114 -11.57 -17.30 -13.76
N TRP A 115 -12.62 -18.08 -13.52
CA TRP A 115 -13.96 -17.80 -14.05
C TRP A 115 -14.51 -16.46 -13.58
N ILE A 116 -14.39 -16.14 -12.28
CA ILE A 116 -14.84 -14.84 -11.74
C ILE A 116 -14.13 -13.68 -12.45
N PHE A 117 -12.82 -13.80 -12.65
CA PHE A 117 -12.03 -12.79 -13.34
C PHE A 117 -12.46 -12.62 -14.81
N LEU A 118 -12.71 -13.72 -15.52
CA LEU A 118 -13.22 -13.69 -16.88
C LEU A 118 -14.60 -13.01 -16.96
N TRP A 119 -15.53 -13.40 -16.09
CA TRP A 119 -16.87 -12.81 -16.04
C TRP A 119 -16.82 -11.32 -15.69
N PHE A 120 -15.95 -10.93 -14.77
CA PHE A 120 -15.73 -9.53 -14.43
C PHE A 120 -15.16 -8.75 -15.61
N GLU A 121 -14.20 -9.30 -16.34
CA GLU A 121 -13.63 -8.67 -17.53
C GLU A 121 -14.70 -8.46 -18.61
N VAL A 122 -15.54 -9.46 -18.88
CA VAL A 122 -16.64 -9.36 -19.84
C VAL A 122 -17.68 -8.32 -19.38
N ALA A 123 -18.00 -8.26 -18.09
CA ALA A 123 -19.03 -7.37 -17.57
C ALA A 123 -18.58 -5.90 -17.43
N SER A 124 -17.33 -5.67 -17.04
CA SER A 124 -16.78 -4.34 -16.74
C SER A 124 -15.93 -3.77 -17.88
N GLY A 125 -15.39 -4.64 -18.73
CA GLY A 125 -14.31 -4.32 -19.65
C GLY A 125 -12.94 -4.20 -18.96
N LEU A 126 -12.82 -4.31 -17.65
CA LEU A 126 -11.53 -4.21 -16.95
C LEU A 126 -10.83 -5.57 -16.98
N ARG A 127 -9.66 -5.62 -17.61
CA ARG A 127 -8.85 -6.83 -17.73
C ARG A 127 -7.85 -6.91 -16.58
N ILE A 128 -7.77 -8.07 -15.95
CA ILE A 128 -6.77 -8.32 -14.91
C ILE A 128 -5.43 -8.63 -15.57
N ASN A 129 -4.36 -7.99 -15.09
CA ASN A 129 -3.03 -8.17 -15.64
C ASN A 129 -2.32 -9.38 -15.01
N LEU A 130 -2.68 -10.58 -15.48
CA LEU A 130 -2.09 -11.82 -14.98
C LEU A 130 -0.57 -11.91 -15.17
N ALA A 131 0.01 -11.16 -16.11
CA ALA A 131 1.46 -11.09 -16.31
C ALA A 131 2.21 -10.32 -15.21
N LYS A 132 1.51 -9.40 -14.54
CA LYS A 132 1.98 -8.67 -13.34
C LYS A 132 1.51 -9.31 -12.04
N SER A 133 0.49 -10.16 -12.07
CA SER A 133 0.01 -10.90 -10.90
C SER A 133 0.93 -12.05 -10.52
N GLU A 134 0.93 -12.38 -9.23
CA GLU A 134 1.67 -13.51 -8.69
C GLU A 134 0.84 -14.35 -7.71
N ILE A 135 0.99 -15.67 -7.81
CA ILE A 135 0.56 -16.61 -6.79
C ILE A 135 1.68 -16.78 -5.77
N ILE A 136 1.40 -16.42 -4.52
CA ILE A 136 2.35 -16.52 -3.42
C ILE A 136 1.91 -17.66 -2.49
N PRO A 137 2.62 -18.80 -2.45
CA PRO A 137 2.35 -19.84 -1.46
C PRO A 137 2.73 -19.34 -0.07
N VAL A 138 1.90 -19.62 0.93
CA VAL A 138 2.21 -19.31 2.34
C VAL A 138 2.17 -20.62 3.12
N GLY A 139 3.33 -21.08 3.57
CA GLY A 139 3.51 -22.42 4.14
C GLY A 139 3.78 -23.47 3.07
N GLU A 140 3.73 -24.74 3.46
CA GLU A 140 3.89 -25.85 2.52
C GLU A 140 2.62 -25.99 1.66
N VAL A 141 2.84 -25.96 0.35
CA VAL A 141 1.81 -26.06 -0.69
C VAL A 141 2.40 -26.90 -1.81
N GLU A 142 1.82 -28.07 -2.04
CA GLU A 142 2.16 -28.93 -3.16
C GLU A 142 1.57 -28.35 -4.46
N GLU A 143 2.16 -28.67 -5.61
CA GLU A 143 1.62 -28.32 -6.95
C GLU A 143 1.42 -26.81 -7.22
N ILE A 144 2.15 -25.93 -6.54
CA ILE A 144 2.01 -24.47 -6.71
C ILE A 144 2.24 -23.98 -8.14
N VAL A 145 3.13 -24.66 -8.87
CA VAL A 145 3.45 -24.32 -10.27
C VAL A 145 2.26 -24.60 -11.18
N GLU A 146 1.57 -25.73 -11.01
CA GLU A 146 0.39 -26.07 -11.79
C GLU A 146 -0.76 -25.09 -11.50
N MET A 147 -0.96 -24.78 -10.22
CA MET A 147 -1.93 -23.79 -9.77
C MET A 147 -1.66 -22.40 -10.36
N ALA A 148 -0.39 -22.01 -10.46
CA ALA A 148 0.00 -20.75 -11.09
C ALA A 148 -0.26 -20.75 -12.60
N MET A 149 0.01 -21.86 -13.28
CA MET A 149 -0.30 -22.04 -14.71
C MET A 149 -1.80 -21.96 -14.99
N GLU A 150 -2.63 -22.56 -14.15
CA GLU A 150 -4.09 -22.53 -14.30
C GLU A 150 -4.68 -21.13 -14.17
N LEU A 151 -4.19 -20.34 -13.21
CA LEU A 151 -4.58 -18.94 -13.09
C LEU A 151 -3.90 -18.06 -14.16
N GLY A 152 -2.84 -18.54 -14.81
CA GLY A 152 -2.07 -17.82 -15.82
C GLY A 152 -1.11 -16.77 -15.25
N CYS A 153 -0.62 -16.95 -14.03
CA CYS A 153 0.26 -15.99 -13.35
C CYS A 153 1.58 -16.61 -12.87
N LYS A 154 2.49 -15.79 -12.35
CA LYS A 154 3.81 -16.26 -11.89
C LYS A 154 3.76 -16.78 -10.46
N VAL A 155 4.65 -17.70 -10.11
CA VAL A 155 4.86 -18.07 -8.71
C VAL A 155 5.76 -17.02 -8.06
N GLY A 156 5.25 -16.32 -7.05
CA GLY A 156 5.96 -15.35 -6.22
C GLY A 156 6.39 -15.95 -4.88
N GLN A 157 7.10 -15.16 -4.06
CA GLN A 157 7.54 -15.58 -2.72
C GLN A 157 7.48 -14.41 -1.74
N LEU A 158 7.27 -14.71 -0.45
CA LEU A 158 7.40 -13.70 0.61
C LEU A 158 8.87 -13.56 1.05
N PRO A 159 9.34 -12.33 1.36
CA PRO A 159 8.59 -11.08 1.32
C PRO A 159 8.45 -10.49 -0.10
N SER A 160 7.25 -10.03 -0.46
CA SER A 160 6.96 -9.37 -1.75
C SER A 160 6.54 -7.92 -1.57
N ALA A 161 6.67 -7.08 -2.59
CA ALA A 161 6.32 -5.67 -2.54
C ALA A 161 4.82 -5.46 -2.83
N TYR A 162 4.09 -4.89 -1.87
CA TYR A 162 2.69 -4.49 -2.01
C TYR A 162 2.52 -3.04 -1.54
N LEU A 163 1.95 -2.16 -2.38
CA LEU A 163 1.82 -0.72 -2.10
C LEU A 163 3.14 -0.05 -1.70
N GLY A 164 4.26 -0.51 -2.26
CA GLY A 164 5.61 -0.04 -1.94
C GLY A 164 6.12 -0.47 -0.56
N LEU A 165 5.49 -1.45 0.08
CA LEU A 165 5.86 -2.01 1.37
C LEU A 165 6.14 -3.52 1.26
N PRO A 166 7.12 -4.05 2.00
CA PRO A 166 7.41 -5.48 1.96
C PRO A 166 6.38 -6.25 2.79
N LEU A 167 5.46 -6.91 2.11
CA LEU A 167 4.51 -7.86 2.68
C LEU A 167 5.25 -9.11 3.17
N GLY A 168 4.94 -9.59 4.37
CA GLY A 168 5.56 -10.79 4.94
C GLY A 168 6.95 -10.58 5.55
N ALA A 169 7.53 -9.39 5.47
CA ALA A 169 8.83 -9.12 6.08
C ALA A 169 8.76 -9.14 7.63
N PRO A 170 9.80 -9.66 8.31
CA PRO A 170 9.88 -9.58 9.76
C PRO A 170 9.85 -8.13 10.25
N ASN A 171 9.14 -7.86 11.35
CA ASN A 171 8.94 -6.49 11.88
C ASN A 171 10.25 -5.71 12.15
N LYS A 172 11.35 -6.41 12.42
CA LYS A 172 12.68 -5.80 12.69
C LYS A 172 13.68 -5.97 11.55
N ALA A 173 13.26 -6.49 10.39
CA ALA A 173 14.17 -6.71 9.28
C ALA A 173 14.72 -5.38 8.76
N SER A 174 16.05 -5.33 8.56
CA SER A 174 16.71 -4.14 8.04
C SER A 174 16.39 -3.91 6.57
N SER A 175 16.16 -4.99 5.81
CA SER A 175 15.85 -4.94 4.37
C SER A 175 14.60 -4.12 4.03
N VAL A 176 13.67 -3.99 4.98
CA VAL A 176 12.47 -3.14 4.85
C VAL A 176 12.79 -1.66 4.59
N TRP A 177 14.00 -1.24 4.98
CA TRP A 177 14.44 0.15 4.93
C TRP A 177 15.41 0.46 3.79
N ASP A 178 15.84 -0.55 3.03
CA ASP A 178 16.86 -0.36 1.97
C ASP A 178 16.34 0.57 0.87
N GLY A 179 15.09 0.40 0.43
CA GLY A 179 14.45 1.32 -0.54
C GLY A 179 14.19 2.74 -0.01
N VAL A 180 14.13 2.93 1.31
CA VAL A 180 14.11 4.30 1.89
C VAL A 180 15.48 4.94 1.74
N GLU A 181 16.51 4.20 2.10
CA GLU A 181 17.88 4.68 2.05
C GLU A 181 18.31 5.00 0.63
N GLU A 182 18.00 4.14 -0.33
CA GLU A 182 18.29 4.38 -1.73
C GLU A 182 17.61 5.66 -2.23
N ARG A 183 16.32 5.85 -1.94
CA ARG A 183 15.59 7.09 -2.31
C ARG A 183 16.18 8.33 -1.65
N MET A 184 16.58 8.24 -0.38
CA MET A 184 17.25 9.35 0.31
C MET A 184 18.60 9.67 -0.33
N ARG A 185 19.43 8.65 -0.63
CA ARG A 185 20.71 8.81 -1.32
C ARG A 185 20.53 9.41 -2.72
N GLY A 186 19.54 8.95 -3.47
CA GLY A 186 19.22 9.48 -4.80
C GLY A 186 18.85 10.97 -4.76
N LYS A 187 18.01 11.41 -3.81
CA LYS A 187 17.71 12.84 -3.65
C LYS A 187 18.94 13.65 -3.22
N LEU A 188 19.75 13.11 -2.31
CA LEU A 188 20.96 13.77 -1.85
C LEU A 188 22.01 13.91 -2.95
N ALA A 189 22.11 12.95 -3.87
CA ALA A 189 22.98 13.02 -5.03
C ALA A 189 22.50 14.09 -6.04
N PHE A 190 21.18 14.20 -6.23
CA PHE A 190 20.59 15.22 -7.10
C PHE A 190 20.76 16.65 -6.55
N TRP A 191 20.70 16.82 -5.23
CA TRP A 191 20.84 18.14 -4.61
C TRP A 191 22.29 18.60 -4.57
N LYS A 192 22.64 19.48 -5.51
CA LYS A 192 23.94 20.18 -5.53
C LYS A 192 24.08 21.06 -4.28
N ARG A 193 24.74 20.52 -3.25
CA ARG A 193 24.93 21.15 -1.93
C ARG A 193 25.43 22.59 -2.03
N GLN A 194 26.29 22.88 -3.01
CA GLN A 194 26.92 24.18 -3.21
C GLN A 194 25.94 25.32 -3.55
N TYR A 195 24.75 25.02 -4.07
CA TYR A 195 23.78 26.04 -4.48
C TYR A 195 22.60 26.19 -3.51
N ILE A 196 22.60 25.49 -2.37
CA ILE A 196 21.47 25.48 -1.43
C ILE A 196 21.93 26.08 -0.10
N SER A 197 21.24 27.16 0.32
CA SER A 197 21.45 27.79 1.62
C SER A 197 21.15 26.82 2.77
N LYS A 198 21.73 27.04 3.96
CA LYS A 198 21.43 26.21 5.15
C LYS A 198 19.92 26.15 5.45
N GLY A 199 19.21 27.28 5.30
CA GLY A 199 17.75 27.34 5.43
C GLY A 199 17.03 26.47 4.40
N GLY A 200 17.43 26.54 3.13
CA GLY A 200 16.88 25.68 2.08
C GLY A 200 17.12 24.19 2.34
N ARG A 201 18.30 23.83 2.85
CA ARG A 201 18.61 22.44 3.23
C ARG A 201 17.72 21.96 4.37
N ILE A 202 17.48 22.76 5.40
CA ILE A 202 16.54 22.43 6.48
C ILE A 202 15.14 22.19 5.92
N THR A 203 14.67 23.07 5.02
CA THR A 203 13.37 22.92 4.37
C THR A 203 13.28 21.59 3.60
N LEU A 204 14.27 21.27 2.78
CA LEU A 204 14.32 19.99 2.03
C LEU A 204 14.39 18.76 2.94
N ILE A 205 15.13 18.84 4.06
CA ILE A 205 15.14 17.76 5.05
C ILE A 205 13.73 17.56 5.60
N LYS A 206 13.02 18.63 5.96
CA LYS A 206 11.67 18.54 6.55
C LYS A 206 10.60 18.10 5.55
N SER A 207 10.60 18.64 4.33
CA SER A 207 9.57 18.38 3.34
C SER A 207 9.75 17.04 2.63
N THR A 208 10.99 16.64 2.39
CA THR A 208 11.31 15.52 1.49
C THR A 208 11.97 14.36 2.23
N LEU A 209 13.09 14.58 2.91
CA LEU A 209 13.79 13.47 3.57
C LEU A 209 13.00 12.90 4.76
N ALA A 210 12.37 13.76 5.55
CA ALA A 210 11.59 13.32 6.71
C ALA A 210 10.26 12.66 6.31
N SER A 211 9.72 12.96 5.11
CA SER A 211 8.46 12.37 4.62
C SER A 211 8.63 10.98 4.00
N MET A 212 9.78 10.72 3.36
CA MET A 212 10.12 9.43 2.75
C MET A 212 9.91 8.19 3.64
N PRO A 213 10.43 8.15 4.88
CA PRO A 213 10.25 6.99 5.75
C PRO A 213 8.89 6.95 6.45
N LEU A 214 8.02 7.96 6.35
CA LEU A 214 6.82 8.08 7.22
C LEU A 214 5.89 6.88 7.12
N CYS A 215 5.66 6.38 5.90
CA CYS A 215 4.80 5.22 5.69
C CYS A 215 5.36 4.00 6.45
N GLN A 216 6.63 3.66 6.23
CA GLN A 216 7.30 2.54 6.92
C GLN A 216 7.43 2.77 8.43
N LEU A 217 7.70 4.01 8.87
CA LEU A 217 7.77 4.37 10.29
C LEU A 217 6.44 4.18 11.02
N SER A 218 5.32 4.23 10.29
CA SER A 218 4.00 3.98 10.86
C SER A 218 3.68 2.51 11.02
N LEU A 219 4.38 1.61 10.33
CA LEU A 219 4.05 0.17 10.29
C LEU A 219 5.13 -0.71 10.95
N PHE A 220 6.40 -0.38 10.78
CA PHE A 220 7.52 -1.22 11.19
C PHE A 220 8.32 -0.60 12.33
N ARG A 221 8.91 -1.46 13.17
CA ARG A 221 9.81 -1.02 14.24
C ARG A 221 11.18 -0.70 13.67
N MET A 222 11.55 0.58 13.60
CA MET A 222 12.85 0.99 13.08
C MET A 222 14.00 0.55 14.02
N PRO A 223 15.00 -0.22 13.51
CA PRO A 223 16.23 -0.48 14.24
C PRO A 223 17.02 0.81 14.50
N LYS A 224 17.58 0.94 15.71
CA LYS A 224 18.35 2.14 16.12
C LYS A 224 19.53 2.43 15.17
N ILE A 225 20.17 1.39 14.64
CA ILE A 225 21.30 1.54 13.71
C ILE A 225 20.87 2.24 12.42
N LEU A 226 19.71 1.85 11.86
CA LEU A 226 19.16 2.46 10.66
C LEU A 226 18.72 3.89 10.91
N ALA A 227 18.09 4.17 12.06
CA ALA A 227 17.75 5.54 12.45
C ALA A 227 18.99 6.45 12.46
N ARG A 228 20.09 6.00 13.08
CA ARG A 228 21.36 6.74 13.09
C ARG A 228 21.93 6.92 11.69
N ARG A 229 21.81 5.93 10.80
CA ARG A 229 22.29 5.99 9.41
C ARG A 229 21.52 7.04 8.61
N LEU A 230 20.19 7.06 8.71
CA LEU A 230 19.36 8.06 8.02
C LEU A 230 19.53 9.46 8.61
N GLU A 231 19.63 9.59 9.93
CA GLU A 231 19.93 10.87 10.59
C GLU A 231 21.33 11.39 10.21
N LYS A 232 22.31 10.49 10.00
CA LYS A 232 23.63 10.85 9.47
C LYS A 232 23.52 11.47 8.08
N PHE A 233 22.69 10.93 7.17
CA PHE A 233 22.48 11.54 5.86
C PHE A 233 21.93 12.96 5.95
N GLN A 234 20.95 13.18 6.83
CA GLN A 234 20.37 14.50 7.05
C GLN A 234 21.41 15.48 7.62
N ARG A 235 22.22 15.01 8.58
CA ARG A 235 23.27 15.81 9.22
C ARG A 235 24.41 16.17 8.25
N ASP A 236 24.86 15.20 7.46
CA ASP A 236 25.91 15.38 6.46
C ASP A 236 25.45 16.32 5.35
N PHE A 237 24.17 16.27 4.98
CA PHE A 237 23.56 17.22 4.05
C PHE A 237 23.46 18.62 4.64
N LEU A 238 23.00 18.76 5.88
CA LEU A 238 22.83 20.05 6.54
C LEU A 238 24.15 20.80 6.67
N TRP A 239 25.20 20.11 7.15
CA TRP A 239 26.48 20.74 7.50
C TRP A 239 27.55 20.64 6.40
N GLY A 240 27.43 19.71 5.45
CA GLY A 240 28.46 19.49 4.43
C GLY A 240 28.75 20.69 3.52
N GLY A 241 30.00 20.84 3.08
CA GLY A 241 30.40 21.86 2.09
C GLY A 241 30.08 21.46 0.65
N GLY A 242 30.43 22.32 -0.31
CA GLY A 242 30.62 21.96 -1.72
C GLY A 242 32.03 21.39 -1.93
N ASN A 243 32.22 20.54 -2.97
CA ASN A 243 33.48 19.88 -3.35
C ASN A 243 34.26 19.19 -2.21
N MET A 244 33.85 17.98 -1.85
CA MET A 244 34.59 17.02 -0.99
C MET A 244 35.09 17.51 0.39
N GLU A 245 34.89 18.78 0.77
CA GLU A 245 35.26 19.30 2.07
C GLU A 245 34.32 18.77 3.15
N ARG A 246 34.89 17.94 4.04
CA ARG A 246 34.24 17.57 5.31
C ARG A 246 34.22 18.79 6.22
N LYS A 247 33.11 19.53 6.23
CA LYS A 247 32.87 20.58 7.23
C LYS A 247 32.44 19.95 8.55
N ALA A 248 32.99 20.47 9.65
CA ALA A 248 32.64 20.04 11.00
C ALA A 248 31.14 20.29 11.27
N HIS A 249 30.52 19.39 12.05
CA HIS A 249 29.17 19.61 12.55
C HIS A 249 29.21 20.69 13.62
N LEU A 250 28.79 21.91 13.27
CA LEU A 250 28.91 23.09 14.14
C LEU A 250 28.06 23.00 15.42
N VAL A 251 26.95 22.25 15.38
CA VAL A 251 26.00 22.14 16.48
C VAL A 251 25.66 20.67 16.71
N ASN A 252 25.54 20.27 17.97
CA ASN A 252 25.08 18.94 18.36
C ASN A 252 23.73 18.64 17.70
N TRP A 253 23.59 17.44 17.11
CA TRP A 253 22.37 17.00 16.44
C TRP A 253 21.16 17.02 17.37
N GLU A 254 21.36 16.80 18.67
CA GLU A 254 20.28 16.86 19.65
C GLU A 254 19.68 18.26 19.76
N SER A 255 20.54 19.29 19.82
CA SER A 255 20.13 20.70 19.84
C SER A 255 19.53 21.13 18.50
N VAL A 256 20.00 20.60 17.38
CA VAL A 256 19.38 20.84 16.06
C VAL A 256 17.94 20.29 16.02
N CYS A 257 17.69 19.17 16.69
CA CYS A 257 16.39 18.52 16.72
C CYS A 257 15.40 19.12 17.72
N THR A 258 15.79 20.05 18.59
CA THR A 258 14.83 20.71 19.49
C THR A 258 13.92 21.67 18.74
N ASP A 259 12.80 22.03 19.37
CA ASP A 259 11.85 22.97 18.80
C ASP A 259 12.47 24.35 18.57
N LYS A 260 11.95 25.08 17.58
CA LYS A 260 12.44 26.43 17.25
C LYS A 260 12.31 27.40 18.43
N GLU A 261 11.25 27.26 19.22
CA GLU A 261 11.02 28.04 20.44
C GLU A 261 12.08 27.79 21.52
N LYS A 262 12.73 26.62 21.48
CA LYS A 262 13.81 26.22 22.41
C LYS A 262 15.19 26.40 21.78
N GLY A 263 15.32 27.24 20.75
CA GLY A 263 16.57 27.53 20.05
C GLY A 263 17.06 26.46 19.06
N GLY A 264 16.23 25.46 18.75
CA GLY A 264 16.57 24.41 17.78
C GLY A 264 16.12 24.71 16.35
N LEU A 265 16.34 23.76 15.44
CA LEU A 265 15.91 23.87 14.03
C LEU A 265 14.60 23.11 13.76
N GLY A 266 14.06 22.41 14.75
CA GLY A 266 12.82 21.64 14.66
C GLY A 266 12.91 20.45 13.71
N LEU A 267 14.08 19.81 13.60
CA LEU A 267 14.24 18.54 12.89
C LEU A 267 13.83 17.37 13.79
N ARG A 268 13.10 16.39 13.26
CA ARG A 268 12.57 15.29 14.09
C ARG A 268 13.55 14.13 14.16
N LYS A 269 13.87 13.68 15.38
CA LYS A 269 14.56 12.40 15.60
C LYS A 269 13.66 11.23 15.16
N LEU A 270 14.23 10.26 14.44
CA LEU A 270 13.47 9.16 13.83
C LEU A 270 13.00 8.14 14.87
N VAL A 271 13.78 7.86 15.91
CA VAL A 271 13.40 6.87 16.93
C VAL A 271 12.18 7.31 17.76
N PRO A 272 12.12 8.54 18.31
CA PRO A 272 10.92 9.04 18.97
C PRO A 272 9.72 9.11 18.01
N LEU A 273 9.94 9.56 16.77
CA LEU A 273 8.89 9.63 15.75
C LEU A 273 8.30 8.24 15.44
N ASN A 274 9.14 7.22 15.26
CA ASN A 274 8.68 5.83 15.06
C ASN A 274 7.85 5.34 16.25
N LYS A 275 8.29 5.59 17.49
CA LYS A 275 7.52 5.22 18.69
C LYS A 275 6.15 5.90 18.69
N ALA A 276 6.10 7.20 18.39
CA ALA A 276 4.86 7.96 18.38
C ALA A 276 3.90 7.47 17.28
N LEU A 277 4.41 7.21 16.07
CA LEU A 277 3.60 6.71 14.95
C LEU A 277 3.08 5.28 15.19
N LEU A 278 3.89 4.40 15.81
CA LEU A 278 3.40 3.08 16.23
C LEU A 278 2.37 3.21 17.36
N GLY A 279 2.56 4.14 18.31
CA GLY A 279 1.59 4.44 19.37
C GLY A 279 0.24 4.93 18.83
N LYS A 280 0.24 5.66 17.70
CA LYS A 280 -0.98 6.08 17.00
C LYS A 280 -1.89 4.89 16.66
N TRP A 281 -1.34 3.71 16.35
CA TRP A 281 -2.14 2.52 16.07
C TRP A 281 -2.83 1.93 17.29
N VAL A 282 -2.20 2.04 18.47
CA VAL A 282 -2.84 1.68 19.74
C VAL A 282 -4.06 2.56 19.99
N TRP A 283 -3.89 3.88 19.82
CA TRP A 283 -4.99 4.83 19.94
C TRP A 283 -6.09 4.61 18.89
N ARG A 284 -5.72 4.26 17.65
CA ARG A 284 -6.69 3.91 16.62
C ARG A 284 -7.48 2.66 16.98
N PHE A 285 -6.84 1.66 17.57
CA PHE A 285 -7.53 0.43 17.94
C PHE A 285 -8.56 0.63 19.06
N THR A 286 -8.23 1.46 20.05
CA THR A 286 -9.17 1.75 21.15
C THR A 286 -10.38 2.53 20.66
N ARG A 287 -10.21 3.37 19.63
CA ARG A 287 -11.29 4.17 19.03
C ARG A 287 -12.07 3.47 17.91
N ALA A 288 -11.43 2.58 17.17
CA ALA A 288 -12.08 1.85 16.09
C ALA A 288 -13.19 0.98 16.68
N LYS A 289 -14.36 0.95 16.03
CA LYS A 289 -15.49 0.12 16.45
C LYS A 289 -15.35 -1.26 15.82
N ASP A 290 -15.75 -1.35 14.54
CA ASP A 290 -15.92 -2.58 13.78
C ASP A 290 -15.05 -2.65 12.52
N ASP A 291 -13.96 -1.87 12.46
CA ASP A 291 -13.04 -1.90 11.32
C ASP A 291 -12.46 -3.30 11.11
N LEU A 292 -12.39 -3.74 9.84
CA LEU A 292 -11.89 -5.07 9.45
C LEU A 292 -10.51 -5.38 10.05
N TRP A 293 -9.57 -4.43 9.99
CA TRP A 293 -8.22 -4.62 10.53
C TRP A 293 -8.23 -4.89 12.05
N LYS A 294 -9.15 -4.26 12.80
CA LYS A 294 -9.31 -4.47 14.24
C LYS A 294 -9.89 -5.85 14.52
N GLN A 295 -10.88 -6.28 13.75
CA GLN A 295 -11.46 -7.62 13.84
C GLN A 295 -10.39 -8.68 13.60
N VAL A 296 -9.58 -8.53 12.54
CA VAL A 296 -8.47 -9.43 12.20
C VAL A 296 -7.42 -9.49 13.31
N ILE A 297 -7.01 -8.34 13.86
CA ILE A 297 -6.04 -8.30 14.97
C ILE A 297 -6.61 -8.97 16.23
N THR A 298 -7.88 -8.73 16.53
CA THR A 298 -8.57 -9.33 17.69
C THR A 298 -8.71 -10.83 17.52
N ALA A 299 -9.08 -11.32 16.34
CA ALA A 299 -9.19 -12.73 16.03
C ALA A 299 -7.83 -13.44 16.11
N LYS A 300 -6.76 -12.78 15.65
CA LYS A 300 -5.40 -13.35 15.64
C LYS A 300 -4.74 -13.36 17.02
N TYR A 301 -4.84 -12.27 17.77
CA TYR A 301 -4.10 -12.10 19.02
C TYR A 301 -4.96 -12.26 20.28
N GLY A 302 -6.28 -12.26 20.15
CA GLY A 302 -7.21 -12.20 21.28
C GLY A 302 -7.35 -10.77 21.85
N ARG A 303 -8.31 -10.60 22.75
CA ARG A 303 -8.57 -9.35 23.49
C ARG A 303 -8.39 -9.63 24.99
N GLU A 304 -7.53 -8.86 25.65
CA GLU A 304 -7.49 -8.77 27.12
C GLU A 304 -7.83 -7.31 27.46
N ASP A 305 -8.97 -7.08 28.13
CA ASP A 305 -9.52 -5.82 28.68
C ASP A 305 -9.31 -4.53 27.87
N LEU A 306 -8.09 -3.98 27.82
CA LEU A 306 -7.73 -2.69 27.23
C LEU A 306 -6.65 -2.75 26.12
N GLY A 307 -6.23 -3.94 25.67
CA GLY A 307 -5.23 -4.07 24.60
C GLY A 307 -5.08 -5.48 24.02
N TRP A 308 -4.10 -5.63 23.13
CA TRP A 308 -3.62 -6.94 22.66
C TRP A 308 -2.16 -7.10 23.06
N ARG A 309 -1.80 -8.27 23.61
CA ARG A 309 -0.41 -8.60 23.95
C ARG A 309 0.01 -9.82 23.13
N SER A 310 1.12 -9.73 22.39
CA SER A 310 1.75 -10.92 21.81
C SER A 310 2.40 -11.73 22.95
N LYS A 311 1.64 -12.58 23.64
CA LYS A 311 2.25 -13.68 24.39
C LYS A 311 2.88 -14.64 23.37
N LYS A 312 4.08 -15.20 23.66
CA LYS A 312 4.86 -16.10 22.77
C LYS A 312 3.90 -16.90 21.89
N ALA A 313 3.91 -16.62 20.59
CA ALA A 313 3.15 -17.42 19.64
C ALA A 313 3.69 -18.85 19.77
N LYS A 314 2.86 -19.79 20.23
CA LYS A 314 3.04 -21.18 19.83
C LYS A 314 2.80 -21.17 18.33
N TRP A 315 3.88 -21.32 17.58
CA TRP A 315 3.90 -21.23 16.12
C TRP A 315 2.93 -22.24 15.52
N GLY A 316 2.14 -21.79 14.55
CA GLY A 316 1.12 -22.55 13.84
C GLY A 316 0.01 -21.59 13.42
N PHE A 317 -0.28 -21.54 12.12
CA PHE A 317 -1.30 -20.71 11.46
C PHE A 317 -0.90 -19.27 11.09
N TRP A 318 -0.29 -19.16 9.90
CA TRP A 318 -0.43 -18.00 9.02
C TRP A 318 -1.34 -18.39 7.85
N CYS A 319 -2.09 -17.42 7.33
CA CYS A 319 -3.20 -17.63 6.44
C CYS A 319 -3.06 -16.62 5.27
N ARG A 320 -3.28 -17.12 4.05
CA ARG A 320 -2.41 -17.00 2.86
C ARG A 320 -3.01 -16.03 1.82
N GLY A 321 -2.25 -15.05 1.31
CA GLY A 321 -2.76 -14.03 0.37
C GLY A 321 -1.98 -13.99 -0.95
N LEU A 322 -2.72 -13.95 -2.07
CA LEU A 322 -2.27 -13.68 -3.44
C LEU A 322 -2.21 -12.17 -3.66
N VAL A 323 -1.22 -11.64 -4.39
CA VAL A 323 -1.15 -10.22 -4.74
C VAL A 323 -1.25 -10.09 -6.27
N GLY A 324 -2.22 -9.33 -6.77
CA GLY A 324 -2.40 -9.05 -8.18
C GLY A 324 -2.68 -7.57 -8.42
N ASN A 325 -1.85 -6.91 -9.22
CA ASN A 325 -2.05 -5.53 -9.66
C ASN A 325 -2.86 -5.53 -10.97
N SER A 326 -3.99 -4.84 -11.00
CA SER A 326 -4.63 -4.40 -12.24
C SER A 326 -4.04 -3.04 -12.64
N GLU A 327 -4.24 -2.57 -13.88
CA GLU A 327 -3.91 -1.20 -14.29
C GLU A 327 -5.14 -0.64 -14.99
N GLY A 328 -5.50 0.59 -14.63
CA GLY A 328 -6.48 1.38 -15.37
C GLY A 328 -5.87 1.88 -16.68
N ILE A 329 -6.55 1.58 -17.79
CA ILE A 329 -6.40 2.32 -19.06
C ILE A 329 -7.34 3.51 -19.02
#